data_AF-A0A958J897-F1
#
_entry.id   AF-A0A958J897-F1
#
_cell.length_a   1.000
_cell.length_b   1.000
_cell.length_c   1.000
_cell.angle_alpha   90.00
_cell.angle_beta   90.00
_cell.angle_gamma   90.00
#
_symmetry.space_group_name_H-M   'P 1'
#
loop_
_entity.id
_entity.type
_entity.pdbx_description
1 polymer ?
#
loop_
_entity_poly.entity_id
_entity_poly.type
_entity_poly.pdbx_seq_one_letter_code
_entity_poly.pdbx_strand_id
1 'polypeptide(L)'
;MKRWIYMFICLLPVSLATLRAQEAPLLESLLENAEEEAQGADGFLELLEDLQRHPLAVNNATAGELLRIPFLTGDIAREIVRYRKRHGRLNSVADLDSVPGISRELTEVLAPLLHFRQQATQTRFDYRIRAARALHIPAGYRSTDPERRYHHPLYLHHRLRLQPRSGWEAGVLWEKDAGEANWFDFGSAYLSASWPDARMEWLLGDYHLEAGQGLLLNSSYGSARSIEGGQTFTRQPFRWRANRSSDENAFLRGLMWHFRPLQKINLSLAYSHHALDATLAEDSVTVRSFYLSGYHRTGSEVRKRDRVTETLLAASIQG
;
A
#
# COMPACT_ATOMS: atom_id res chain seq x y z
N MET A 1 3.23 -13.37 -65.14
CA MET A 1 3.71 -14.15 -63.98
C MET A 1 2.79 -13.87 -62.80
N LYS A 2 1.95 -14.82 -62.39
CA LYS A 2 0.97 -14.62 -61.30
C LYS A 2 1.64 -14.96 -59.97
N ARG A 3 1.76 -13.97 -59.06
CA ARG A 3 2.23 -14.17 -57.68
C ARG A 3 1.04 -14.51 -56.80
N TRP A 4 1.11 -15.63 -56.10
CA TRP A 4 0.12 -16.05 -55.09
C TRP A 4 0.63 -15.64 -53.71
N ILE A 5 -0.23 -15.03 -52.89
CA ILE A 5 0.04 -14.75 -51.47
C ILE A 5 -0.70 -15.82 -50.68
N TYR A 6 0.03 -16.65 -49.95
CA TYR A 6 -0.55 -17.61 -49.00
C TYR A 6 -0.72 -16.90 -47.65
N MET A 7 -1.97 -16.75 -47.21
CA MET A 7 -2.31 -16.26 -45.87
C MET A 7 -2.52 -17.46 -44.95
N PHE A 8 -1.60 -17.66 -44.01
CA PHE A 8 -1.70 -18.73 -43.01
C PHE A 8 -2.48 -18.17 -41.79
N ILE A 9 -3.76 -18.52 -41.66
CA ILE A 9 -4.55 -18.21 -40.47
C ILE A 9 -4.29 -19.32 -39.45
N CYS A 10 -3.53 -19.00 -38.41
CA CYS A 10 -3.33 -19.89 -37.26
C CYS A 10 -4.48 -19.68 -36.27
N LEU A 11 -5.53 -20.50 -36.36
CA LEU A 11 -6.60 -20.57 -35.37
C LEU A 11 -6.10 -21.37 -34.16
N LEU A 12 -5.55 -20.68 -33.17
CA LEU A 12 -5.31 -21.26 -31.84
C LEU A 12 -6.67 -21.54 -31.19
N PRO A 13 -6.93 -22.77 -30.69
CA PRO A 13 -8.17 -23.09 -30.00
C PRO A 13 -8.19 -22.33 -28.68
N VAL A 14 -8.94 -21.22 -28.65
CA VAL A 14 -9.36 -20.60 -27.39
C VAL A 14 -10.34 -21.58 -26.76
N SER A 15 -9.91 -22.27 -25.70
CA SER A 15 -10.84 -22.99 -24.85
C SER A 15 -11.87 -21.99 -24.34
N LEU A 16 -13.13 -22.10 -24.79
CA LEU A 16 -14.25 -21.43 -24.15
C LEU A 16 -14.37 -21.99 -22.74
N ALA A 17 -13.62 -21.41 -21.80
CA ALA A 17 -14.00 -21.45 -20.41
C ALA A 17 -15.34 -20.71 -20.34
N THR A 18 -16.39 -21.43 -19.97
CA THR A 18 -17.68 -20.84 -19.63
C THR A 18 -17.42 -19.69 -18.65
N LEU A 19 -17.65 -18.45 -19.09
CA LEU A 19 -17.77 -17.30 -18.21
C LEU A 19 -18.96 -17.56 -17.31
N ARG A 20 -18.70 -18.16 -16.14
CA ARG A 20 -19.60 -17.98 -15.01
C ARG A 20 -19.43 -16.51 -14.63
N ALA A 21 -20.50 -15.74 -14.73
CA ALA A 21 -20.64 -14.53 -13.93
C ALA A 21 -20.59 -15.01 -12.47
N GLN A 22 -19.39 -15.03 -11.92
CA GLN A 22 -19.15 -15.39 -10.55
C GLN A 22 -19.56 -14.17 -9.74
N GLU A 23 -20.44 -14.35 -8.75
CA GLU A 23 -20.64 -13.33 -7.73
C GLU A 23 -19.25 -12.87 -7.28
N ALA A 24 -18.94 -11.59 -7.48
CA ALA A 24 -17.70 -11.03 -6.99
C ALA A 24 -17.66 -11.32 -5.48
N PRO A 25 -16.69 -12.10 -4.95
CA PRO A 25 -16.54 -12.27 -3.52
C PRO A 25 -16.64 -10.90 -2.82
N LEU A 26 -17.24 -10.83 -1.63
CA LEU A 26 -17.49 -9.58 -0.91
C LEU A 26 -16.26 -8.64 -0.83
N LEU A 27 -15.06 -9.21 -0.79
CA LEU A 27 -13.81 -8.45 -0.86
C LEU A 27 -13.64 -7.69 -2.18
N GLU A 28 -13.96 -8.31 -3.31
CA GLU A 28 -13.86 -7.74 -4.66
C GLU A 28 -14.90 -6.62 -4.86
N SER A 29 -16.12 -6.76 -4.34
CA SER A 29 -17.08 -5.65 -4.38
C SER A 29 -16.68 -4.47 -3.47
N LEU A 30 -16.04 -4.74 -2.33
CA LEU A 30 -15.43 -3.67 -1.51
C LEU A 30 -14.26 -2.98 -2.21
N LEU A 31 -13.52 -3.71 -3.06
CA LEU A 31 -12.43 -3.16 -3.88
C LEU A 31 -12.97 -2.23 -4.96
N GLU A 32 -13.97 -2.66 -5.73
CA GLU A 32 -14.59 -1.85 -6.77
C GLU A 32 -15.15 -0.53 -6.21
N ASN A 33 -15.86 -0.59 -5.06
CA ASN A 33 -16.36 0.60 -4.40
C ASN A 33 -15.23 1.53 -3.89
N ALA A 34 -14.11 0.97 -3.43
CA ALA A 34 -12.97 1.76 -2.97
C ALA A 34 -12.25 2.47 -4.13
N GLU A 35 -12.19 1.85 -5.31
CA GLU A 35 -11.67 2.46 -6.54
C GLU A 35 -12.53 3.64 -7.01
N GLU A 36 -13.86 3.53 -6.92
CA GLU A 36 -14.77 4.60 -7.35
C GLU A 36 -14.75 5.82 -6.39
N GLU A 37 -14.53 5.61 -5.09
CA GLU A 37 -14.64 6.67 -4.07
C GLU A 37 -13.32 7.41 -3.75
N ALA A 38 -12.14 6.89 -4.09
CA ALA A 38 -10.86 7.41 -3.57
C ALA A 38 -9.85 7.88 -4.63
N GLN A 39 -9.45 9.14 -4.54
CA GLN A 39 -8.12 9.58 -5.02
C GLN A 39 -7.07 8.91 -4.10
N GLY A 40 -6.16 8.09 -4.66
CA GLY A 40 -5.17 7.31 -3.89
C GLY A 40 -5.50 5.81 -3.71
N ALA A 41 -6.45 5.27 -4.49
CA ALA A 41 -6.80 3.84 -4.46
C ALA A 41 -5.60 2.90 -4.74
N ASP A 42 -4.59 3.36 -5.49
CA ASP A 42 -3.42 2.56 -5.86
C ASP A 42 -2.65 2.04 -4.63
N GLY A 43 -2.49 2.89 -3.62
CA GLY A 43 -1.91 2.47 -2.33
C GLY A 43 -2.75 1.36 -1.71
N PHE A 44 -4.04 1.62 -1.50
CA PHE A 44 -4.97 0.68 -0.88
C PHE A 44 -5.00 -0.69 -1.56
N LEU A 45 -5.12 -0.72 -2.89
CA LEU A 45 -5.08 -1.93 -3.72
C LEU A 45 -3.77 -2.69 -3.52
N GLU A 46 -2.65 -1.98 -3.52
CA GLU A 46 -1.34 -2.60 -3.35
C GLU A 46 -1.15 -3.22 -1.97
N LEU A 47 -1.68 -2.63 -0.90
CA LEU A 47 -1.71 -3.27 0.43
C LEU A 47 -2.57 -4.53 0.43
N LEU A 48 -3.75 -4.51 -0.19
CA LEU A 48 -4.60 -5.70 -0.23
C LEU A 48 -3.96 -6.82 -1.04
N GLU A 49 -3.44 -6.52 -2.23
CA GLU A 49 -2.69 -7.48 -3.04
C GLU A 49 -1.51 -8.06 -2.26
N ASP A 50 -0.82 -7.23 -1.46
CA ASP A 50 0.27 -7.68 -0.60
C ASP A 50 -0.21 -8.61 0.51
N LEU A 51 -1.33 -8.30 1.17
CA LEU A 51 -1.93 -9.15 2.20
C LEU A 51 -2.47 -10.46 1.64
N GLN A 52 -3.02 -10.46 0.42
CA GLN A 52 -3.48 -11.68 -0.26
C GLN A 52 -2.31 -12.58 -0.65
N ARG A 53 -1.20 -12.01 -1.16
CA ARG A 53 -0.01 -12.78 -1.51
C ARG A 53 0.77 -13.25 -0.29
N HIS A 54 0.78 -12.44 0.76
CA HIS A 54 1.46 -12.73 2.02
C HIS A 54 0.48 -12.61 3.19
N PRO A 55 -0.44 -13.58 3.35
CA PRO A 55 -1.42 -13.55 4.44
C PRO A 55 -0.73 -13.42 5.80
N LEU A 56 -1.43 -12.81 6.75
CA LEU A 56 -0.89 -12.59 8.09
C LEU A 56 -1.10 -13.84 8.96
N ALA A 57 -0.07 -14.20 9.73
CA ALA A 57 -0.10 -15.35 10.64
C ALA A 57 -0.98 -15.04 11.86
N VAL A 58 -2.28 -15.35 11.82
CA VAL A 58 -3.26 -14.94 12.85
C VAL A 58 -2.89 -15.39 14.26
N ASN A 59 -2.20 -16.54 14.41
CA ASN A 59 -1.82 -17.08 15.72
C ASN A 59 -0.57 -16.43 16.32
N ASN A 60 0.25 -15.76 15.51
CA ASN A 60 1.51 -15.14 15.94
C ASN A 60 1.43 -13.61 15.92
N ALA A 61 0.56 -13.04 15.10
CA ALA A 61 0.41 -11.60 14.93
C ALA A 61 -0.01 -10.90 16.23
N THR A 62 0.60 -9.78 16.56
CA THR A 62 0.16 -8.87 17.62
C THR A 62 -1.14 -8.16 17.21
N ALA A 63 -1.83 -7.54 18.16
CA ALA A 63 -2.99 -6.70 17.84
C ALA A 63 -2.63 -5.54 16.88
N GLY A 64 -1.41 -4.99 17.00
CA GLY A 64 -0.91 -3.96 16.10
C GLY A 64 -0.66 -4.49 14.68
N GLU A 65 -0.14 -5.70 14.54
CA GLU A 65 0.04 -6.34 13.22
C GLU A 65 -1.30 -6.70 12.57
N LEU A 66 -2.27 -7.18 13.36
CA LEU A 66 -3.65 -7.45 12.88
C LEU A 66 -4.31 -6.17 12.37
N LEU A 67 -4.09 -5.04 13.04
CA LEU A 67 -4.59 -3.73 12.61
C LEU A 67 -4.02 -3.22 11.28
N ARG A 68 -3.04 -3.91 10.67
CA ARG A 68 -2.60 -3.62 9.30
C ARG A 68 -3.63 -4.07 8.26
N ILE A 69 -4.60 -4.89 8.65
CA ILE A 69 -5.69 -5.35 7.79
C ILE A 69 -6.78 -4.26 7.79
N PRO A 70 -7.11 -3.64 6.64
CA PRO A 70 -8.04 -2.50 6.56
C PRO A 70 -9.50 -2.75 6.97
N PHE A 71 -9.85 -3.95 7.44
CA PHE A 71 -11.21 -4.29 7.87
C PHE A 71 -11.29 -4.60 9.37
N LEU A 72 -10.14 -4.65 10.05
CA LEU A 72 -10.07 -4.96 11.48
C LEU A 72 -10.07 -3.69 12.32
N THR A 73 -10.96 -3.65 13.30
CA THR A 73 -10.94 -2.61 14.34
C THR A 73 -10.00 -3.01 15.48
N GLY A 74 -9.63 -2.02 16.31
CA GLY A 74 -8.78 -2.27 17.47
C GLY A 74 -9.42 -3.21 18.49
N ASP A 75 -10.74 -3.20 18.60
CA ASP A 75 -11.48 -4.11 19.49
C ASP A 75 -11.45 -5.54 18.98
N ILE A 76 -11.74 -5.74 17.70
CA ILE A 76 -11.69 -7.07 17.06
C ILE A 76 -10.26 -7.63 17.10
N ALA A 77 -9.25 -6.83 16.76
CA ALA A 77 -7.85 -7.25 16.81
C ALA A 77 -7.43 -7.68 18.22
N ARG A 78 -7.87 -6.95 19.26
CA ARG A 78 -7.65 -7.34 20.67
C ARG A 78 -8.41 -8.59 21.04
N GLU A 79 -9.63 -8.76 20.56
CA GLU A 79 -10.45 -9.93 20.87
C GLU A 79 -9.90 -11.19 20.20
N ILE A 80 -9.38 -11.14 18.97
CA ILE A 80 -8.64 -12.25 18.33
C ILE A 80 -7.46 -12.68 19.22
N VAL A 81 -6.65 -11.72 19.68
CA VAL A 81 -5.49 -12.00 20.56
C VAL A 81 -5.93 -12.56 21.90
N ARG A 82 -7.03 -12.06 22.47
CA ARG A 82 -7.59 -12.53 23.74
C ARG A 82 -8.19 -13.92 23.62
N TYR A 83 -8.92 -14.18 22.54
CA TYR A 83 -9.52 -15.47 22.22
C TYR A 83 -8.45 -16.55 22.14
N ARG A 84 -7.39 -16.33 21.36
CA ARG A 84 -6.32 -17.35 21.22
C ARG A 84 -5.52 -17.60 22.50
N LYS A 85 -5.45 -16.62 23.40
CA LYS A 85 -4.85 -16.78 24.74
C LYS A 85 -5.71 -17.63 25.67
N ARG A 86 -7.04 -17.58 25.52
CA ARG A 86 -7.99 -18.29 26.38
C ARG A 86 -8.31 -19.70 25.87
N HIS A 87 -8.51 -19.85 24.57
CA HIS A 87 -9.02 -21.08 23.96
C HIS A 87 -7.97 -21.85 23.16
N GLY A 88 -6.75 -21.32 23.03
CA GLY A 88 -5.69 -21.91 22.22
C GLY A 88 -5.70 -21.39 20.78
N ARG A 89 -5.02 -22.11 19.88
CA ARG A 89 -4.75 -21.63 18.52
C ARG A 89 -6.02 -21.68 17.65
N LEU A 90 -6.17 -20.70 16.76
CA LEU A 90 -7.13 -20.75 15.65
C LEU A 90 -6.57 -21.67 14.56
N ASN A 91 -7.26 -22.75 14.22
CA ASN A 91 -6.83 -23.78 13.27
C ASN A 91 -7.40 -23.55 11.87
N SER A 92 -8.54 -22.89 11.77
CA SER A 92 -9.23 -22.64 10.51
C SER A 92 -9.92 -21.27 10.48
N VAL A 93 -10.30 -20.83 9.27
CA VAL A 93 -11.12 -19.63 9.06
C VAL A 93 -12.43 -19.72 9.86
N ALA A 94 -13.04 -20.90 9.96
CA ALA A 94 -14.29 -21.09 10.69
C ALA A 94 -14.16 -20.81 12.20
N ASP A 95 -12.95 -20.88 12.76
CA ASP A 95 -12.73 -20.56 14.17
C ASP A 95 -12.87 -19.05 14.44
N LEU A 96 -12.77 -18.21 13.40
CA LEU A 96 -13.03 -16.77 13.50
C LEU A 96 -14.49 -16.48 13.85
N ASP A 97 -15.44 -17.29 13.37
CA ASP A 97 -16.87 -17.15 13.67
C ASP A 97 -17.16 -17.33 15.18
N SER A 98 -16.23 -17.93 15.93
CA SER A 98 -16.31 -18.10 17.39
C SER A 98 -15.68 -16.94 18.18
N VAL A 99 -15.00 -16.00 17.52
CA VAL A 99 -14.41 -14.83 18.16
C VAL A 99 -15.51 -13.78 18.34
N PRO A 100 -15.76 -13.29 19.58
CA PRO A 100 -16.79 -12.28 19.81
C PRO A 100 -16.56 -11.02 18.99
N GLY A 101 -17.60 -10.54 18.30
CA GLY A 101 -17.50 -9.38 17.40
C GLY A 101 -16.77 -9.68 16.10
N ILE A 102 -16.88 -10.91 15.57
CA ILE A 102 -16.57 -11.20 14.17
C ILE A 102 -17.86 -11.72 13.51
N SER A 103 -18.38 -10.97 12.55
CA SER A 103 -19.51 -11.39 11.72
C SER A 103 -19.09 -12.37 10.62
N ARG A 104 -20.07 -13.06 10.02
CA ARG A 104 -19.80 -13.99 8.92
C ARG A 104 -19.22 -13.27 7.70
N GLU A 105 -19.72 -12.09 7.40
CA GLU A 105 -19.24 -11.22 6.33
C GLU A 105 -17.77 -10.83 6.55
N LEU A 106 -17.42 -10.48 7.80
CA LEU A 106 -16.03 -10.16 8.15
C LEU A 106 -15.14 -11.41 8.03
N THR A 107 -15.59 -12.58 8.46
CA THR A 107 -14.85 -13.85 8.27
C THR A 107 -14.54 -14.10 6.80
N GLU A 108 -15.50 -13.88 5.90
CA GLU A 108 -15.32 -14.06 4.44
C GLU A 108 -14.27 -13.11 3.87
N VAL A 109 -14.25 -11.85 4.33
CA VAL A 109 -13.23 -10.86 3.94
C VAL A 109 -11.86 -11.18 4.52
N LEU A 110 -11.78 -11.68 5.75
CA LEU A 110 -10.51 -12.01 6.40
C LEU A 110 -9.90 -13.32 5.89
N ALA A 111 -10.70 -14.24 5.37
CA ALA A 111 -10.28 -15.55 4.91
C ALA A 111 -9.07 -15.52 3.94
N PRO A 112 -9.04 -14.68 2.88
CA PRO A 112 -7.88 -14.59 1.99
C PRO A 112 -6.70 -13.79 2.57
N LEU A 113 -6.88 -13.09 3.68
CA LEU A 113 -5.88 -12.17 4.25
C LEU A 113 -5.13 -12.78 5.45
N LEU A 114 -5.59 -13.91 5.96
CA LEU A 114 -5.05 -14.60 7.13
C LEU A 114 -4.62 -16.03 6.80
N HIS A 115 -3.58 -16.50 7.49
CA HIS A 115 -3.28 -17.93 7.54
C HIS A 115 -3.19 -18.45 8.97
N PHE A 116 -3.66 -19.70 9.14
CA PHE A 116 -3.83 -20.35 10.45
C PHE A 116 -2.68 -21.31 10.77
N ARG A 117 -1.98 -21.80 9.73
CA ARG A 117 -0.83 -22.69 9.88
C ARG A 117 0.37 -21.95 10.46
N GLN A 118 1.11 -22.64 11.33
CA GLN A 118 2.43 -22.20 11.77
C GLN A 118 3.42 -22.44 10.63
N GLN A 119 3.66 -21.42 9.81
CA GLN A 119 4.81 -21.44 8.91
C GLN A 119 6.06 -21.08 9.71
N ALA A 120 7.13 -21.84 9.51
CA ALA A 120 8.45 -21.40 9.95
C ALA A 120 8.74 -20.06 9.27
N THR A 121 9.24 -19.07 10.02
CA THR A 121 9.68 -17.80 9.45
C THR A 121 10.83 -18.10 8.47
N GLN A 122 10.52 -18.04 7.17
CA GLN A 122 11.49 -18.22 6.10
C GLN A 122 11.91 -16.85 5.60
N THR A 123 13.13 -16.76 5.06
CA THR A 123 13.54 -15.57 4.31
C THR A 123 12.62 -15.42 3.12
N ARG A 124 11.92 -14.29 3.03
CA ARG A 124 11.04 -13.97 1.90
C ARG A 124 11.78 -13.05 0.93
N PHE A 125 11.73 -13.44 -0.33
CA PHE A 125 12.19 -12.64 -1.47
C PHE A 125 10.97 -12.45 -2.38
N ASP A 126 10.62 -11.20 -2.65
CA ASP A 126 9.51 -10.85 -3.53
C ASP A 126 10.03 -9.84 -4.55
N TYR A 127 9.98 -10.22 -5.83
CA TYR A 127 10.27 -9.31 -6.94
C TYR A 127 9.06 -9.25 -7.86
N ARG A 128 8.58 -8.03 -8.11
CA ARG A 128 7.46 -7.74 -8.98
C ARG A 128 7.89 -6.82 -10.10
N ILE A 129 7.43 -7.14 -11.30
CA ILE A 129 7.51 -6.29 -12.48
C ILE A 129 6.11 -6.11 -13.05
N ARG A 130 5.74 -4.88 -13.40
CA ARG A 130 4.56 -4.56 -14.18
C ARG A 130 5.03 -3.74 -15.38
N ALA A 131 4.60 -4.13 -16.57
CA ALA A 131 4.84 -3.39 -17.79
C ALA A 131 3.50 -3.20 -18.49
N ALA A 132 3.15 -1.95 -18.77
CA ALA A 132 1.88 -1.63 -19.41
C ALA A 132 2.08 -0.59 -20.50
N ARG A 133 1.22 -0.64 -21.52
CA ARG A 133 1.18 0.35 -22.58
C ARG A 133 -0.25 0.52 -23.03
N ALA A 134 -0.72 1.76 -23.05
CA ALA A 134 -2.01 2.08 -23.64
C ALA A 134 -2.02 1.71 -25.14
N LEU A 135 -3.05 0.99 -25.57
CA LEU A 135 -3.25 0.65 -26.99
C LEU A 135 -3.62 1.90 -27.81
N HIS A 136 -4.41 2.78 -27.21
CA HIS A 136 -4.65 4.10 -27.76
C HIS A 136 -3.39 4.96 -27.61
N ILE A 137 -3.04 5.72 -28.64
CA ILE A 137 -1.91 6.65 -28.62
C ILE A 137 -2.48 8.08 -28.46
N PRO A 138 -2.38 8.68 -27.27
CA PRO A 138 -2.78 10.06 -27.03
C PRO A 138 -2.09 11.06 -27.97
N ALA A 139 -2.76 12.17 -28.26
CA ALA A 139 -2.23 13.22 -29.12
C ALA A 139 -0.88 13.80 -28.64
N GLY A 140 -0.61 13.78 -27.33
CA GLY A 140 0.64 14.26 -26.74
C GLY A 140 1.90 13.57 -27.29
N TYR A 141 1.83 12.28 -27.68
CA TYR A 141 2.96 11.57 -28.29
C TYR A 141 3.30 12.04 -29.71
N ARG A 142 2.40 12.78 -30.36
CA ARG A 142 2.59 13.34 -31.70
C ARG A 142 3.01 14.81 -31.66
N SER A 143 2.96 15.45 -30.48
CA SER A 143 3.33 16.85 -30.33
C SER A 143 4.85 17.03 -30.34
N THR A 144 5.32 18.06 -31.02
CA THR A 144 6.72 18.52 -30.95
C THR A 144 6.93 19.62 -29.93
N ASP A 145 5.85 20.25 -29.45
CA ASP A 145 5.86 21.30 -28.43
C ASP A 145 6.21 20.70 -27.06
N PRO A 146 7.32 21.10 -26.40
CA PRO A 146 7.71 20.61 -25.07
C PRO A 146 6.64 20.75 -23.99
N GLU A 147 5.73 21.72 -24.13
CA GLU A 147 4.65 21.94 -23.16
C GLU A 147 3.49 20.95 -23.32
N ARG A 148 3.49 20.14 -24.40
CA ARG A 148 2.43 19.18 -24.72
C ARG A 148 2.96 17.80 -25.12
N ARG A 149 4.28 17.67 -25.26
CA ARG A 149 4.94 16.49 -25.78
C ARG A 149 5.00 15.41 -24.72
N TYR A 150 4.56 14.21 -25.10
CA TYR A 150 4.84 12.98 -24.36
C TYR A 150 6.02 12.26 -25.01
N HIS A 151 6.79 11.56 -24.21
CA HIS A 151 8.00 10.85 -24.59
C HIS A 151 7.71 9.36 -24.84
N HIS A 152 7.85 8.51 -23.81
CA HIS A 152 7.82 7.06 -23.99
C HIS A 152 6.54 6.42 -23.43
N PRO A 153 5.74 5.67 -24.23
CA PRO A 153 4.39 5.21 -23.85
C PRO A 153 4.34 4.00 -22.92
N LEU A 154 5.51 3.45 -22.57
CA LEU A 154 5.60 2.31 -21.67
C LEU A 154 5.60 2.79 -20.23
N TYR A 155 4.65 2.27 -19.46
CA TYR A 155 4.68 2.26 -18.01
C TYR A 155 5.51 1.07 -17.53
N LEU A 156 6.42 1.31 -16.58
CA LEU A 156 7.20 0.26 -15.93
C LEU A 156 7.17 0.47 -14.42
N HIS A 157 6.85 -0.58 -13.69
CA HIS A 157 6.91 -0.58 -12.24
C HIS A 157 7.66 -1.82 -11.77
N HIS A 158 8.63 -1.61 -10.90
CA HIS A 158 9.43 -2.69 -10.35
C HIS A 158 9.57 -2.53 -8.85
N ARG A 159 9.43 -3.65 -8.15
CA ARG A 159 9.48 -3.68 -6.70
C ARG A 159 10.24 -4.91 -6.24
N LEU A 160 11.20 -4.70 -5.36
CA LEU A 160 11.98 -5.73 -4.71
C LEU A 160 11.78 -5.63 -3.21
N ARG A 161 11.49 -6.75 -2.54
CA ARG A 161 11.42 -6.85 -1.09
C ARG A 161 12.17 -8.05 -0.58
N LEU A 162 12.87 -7.83 0.52
CA LEU A 162 13.62 -8.84 1.25
C LEU A 162 13.16 -8.81 2.70
N GLN A 163 12.72 -9.94 3.21
CA GLN A 163 12.38 -10.10 4.63
C GLN A 163 13.13 -11.32 5.18
N PRO A 164 14.37 -11.15 5.65
CA PRO A 164 15.09 -12.20 6.35
C PRO A 164 14.39 -12.63 7.64
N ARG A 165 14.74 -13.82 8.14
CA ARG A 165 14.20 -14.37 9.40
C ARG A 165 14.47 -13.51 10.64
N SER A 166 15.42 -12.57 10.58
CA SER A 166 15.96 -11.81 11.72
C SER A 166 15.12 -10.63 12.20
N GLY A 167 13.88 -10.44 11.73
CA GLY A 167 13.06 -9.27 12.07
C GLY A 167 13.41 -8.01 11.26
N TRP A 168 14.17 -8.17 10.18
CA TRP A 168 14.52 -7.11 9.25
C TRP A 168 13.65 -7.21 8.00
N GLU A 169 13.38 -6.07 7.37
CA GLU A 169 12.72 -6.00 6.07
C GLU A 169 13.32 -4.83 5.29
N ALA A 170 13.64 -5.03 4.03
CA ALA A 170 14.08 -3.99 3.12
C ALA A 170 13.25 -4.02 1.86
N GLY A 171 12.97 -2.86 1.29
CA GLY A 171 12.25 -2.74 0.03
C GLY A 171 12.79 -1.61 -0.83
N VAL A 172 12.76 -1.82 -2.14
CA VAL A 172 13.05 -0.82 -3.15
C VAL A 172 11.97 -0.91 -4.23
N LEU A 173 11.46 0.24 -4.64
CA LEU A 173 10.48 0.41 -5.69
C LEU A 173 10.99 1.50 -6.63
N TRP A 174 10.87 1.26 -7.93
CA TRP A 174 10.99 2.33 -8.91
C TRP A 174 9.84 2.23 -9.92
N GLU A 175 9.39 3.39 -10.35
CA GLU A 175 8.35 3.51 -11.36
C GLU A 175 8.77 4.50 -12.45
N LYS A 176 8.36 4.16 -13.66
CA LYS A 176 8.46 5.00 -14.84
C LYS A 176 7.06 5.14 -15.41
N ASP A 177 6.55 6.36 -15.39
CA ASP A 177 5.24 6.64 -15.93
C ASP A 177 5.21 6.75 -17.45
N ALA A 178 4.03 6.46 -18.01
CA ALA A 178 3.81 6.54 -19.44
C ALA A 178 3.76 8.01 -19.90
N GLY A 179 4.61 8.34 -20.86
CA GLY A 179 4.71 9.67 -21.45
C GLY A 179 5.86 10.51 -20.90
N GLU A 180 6.55 10.05 -19.87
CA GLU A 180 7.67 10.78 -19.28
C GLU A 180 9.00 10.52 -19.98
N ALA A 181 9.88 11.51 -19.89
CA ALA A 181 11.23 11.44 -20.42
C ALA A 181 12.17 10.65 -19.50
N ASN A 182 11.99 10.80 -18.19
CA ASN A 182 12.80 10.15 -17.19
C ASN A 182 12.42 8.67 -17.07
N TRP A 183 13.42 7.79 -16.96
CA TRP A 183 13.22 6.36 -16.74
C TRP A 183 13.15 5.98 -15.26
N PHE A 184 13.52 6.91 -14.39
CA PHE A 184 13.52 6.77 -12.93
C PHE A 184 12.79 7.97 -12.35
N ASP A 185 11.49 8.08 -12.64
CA ASP A 185 10.73 9.24 -12.22
C ASP A 185 10.40 9.18 -10.74
N PHE A 186 9.80 8.05 -10.33
CA PHE A 186 9.55 7.73 -8.94
C PHE A 186 10.53 6.69 -8.40
N GLY A 187 10.94 6.89 -7.16
CA GLY A 187 11.73 5.91 -6.42
C GLY A 187 11.36 5.94 -4.95
N SER A 188 11.06 4.76 -4.40
CA SER A 188 10.81 4.57 -2.98
C SER A 188 11.69 3.47 -2.40
N ALA A 189 12.22 3.69 -1.20
CA ALA A 189 13.05 2.71 -0.52
C ALA A 189 12.88 2.76 0.99
N TYR A 190 13.02 1.61 1.64
CA TYR A 190 12.98 1.53 3.09
C TYR A 190 13.81 0.38 3.63
N LEU A 191 14.20 0.52 4.89
CA LEU A 191 14.79 -0.51 5.74
C LEU A 191 14.10 -0.45 7.10
N SER A 192 13.50 -1.56 7.52
CA SER A 192 12.94 -1.74 8.85
C SER A 192 13.66 -2.85 9.60
N ALA A 193 13.77 -2.70 10.91
CA ALA A 193 14.38 -3.67 11.79
C ALA A 193 13.63 -3.70 13.12
N SER A 194 13.37 -4.91 13.61
CA SER A 194 12.74 -5.17 14.89
C SER A 194 13.68 -6.01 15.76
N TRP A 195 13.89 -5.55 17.00
CA TRP A 195 14.65 -6.25 18.01
C TRP A 195 13.72 -6.56 19.19
N PRO A 196 13.11 -7.77 19.23
CA PRO A 196 12.18 -8.14 20.29
C PRO A 196 12.78 -8.07 21.70
N ASP A 197 14.05 -8.48 21.86
CA ASP A 197 14.75 -8.48 23.15
C ASP A 197 14.97 -7.07 23.68
N ALA A 198 15.29 -6.12 22.79
CA ALA A 198 15.43 -4.70 23.11
C ALA A 198 14.09 -3.95 23.09
N ARG A 199 12.98 -4.61 22.72
CA ARG A 199 11.64 -4.03 22.55
C ARG A 199 11.65 -2.76 21.69
N MET A 200 12.40 -2.81 20.60
CA MET A 200 12.72 -1.66 19.76
C MET A 200 12.46 -1.97 18.29
N GLU A 201 11.93 -1.01 17.56
CA GLU A 201 11.63 -1.14 16.14
C GLU A 201 11.98 0.16 15.42
N TRP A 202 12.76 0.07 14.34
CA TRP A 202 13.15 1.20 13.51
C TRP A 202 12.65 1.01 12.10
N LEU A 203 12.40 2.14 11.42
CA LEU A 203 12.12 2.18 10.00
C LEU A 203 12.76 3.44 9.41
N LEU A 204 13.70 3.24 8.50
CA LEU A 204 14.39 4.29 7.76
C LEU A 204 13.95 4.26 6.30
N GLY A 205 13.77 5.43 5.69
CA GLY A 205 13.34 5.60 4.30
C GLY A 205 11.89 6.04 4.23
N ASP A 206 11.11 5.44 3.34
CA ASP A 206 9.74 5.84 3.07
C ASP A 206 8.73 5.06 3.91
N TYR A 207 7.83 5.76 4.57
CA TYR A 207 6.88 5.17 5.50
C TYR A 207 5.57 5.95 5.62
N HIS A 208 4.60 5.28 6.23
CA HIS A 208 3.30 5.83 6.56
C HIS A 208 3.17 5.93 8.07
N LEU A 209 2.51 6.98 8.55
CA LEU A 209 2.08 7.12 9.93
C LEU A 209 0.58 7.25 10.01
N GLU A 210 -0.01 6.60 11.00
CA GLU A 210 -1.42 6.74 11.31
C GLU A 210 -1.56 6.99 12.81
N ALA A 211 -2.35 8.00 13.18
CA ALA A 211 -2.57 8.32 14.58
C ALA A 211 -3.97 8.89 14.84
N GLY A 212 -4.54 8.54 15.99
CA GLY A 212 -5.79 9.14 16.45
C GLY A 212 -6.97 8.69 15.59
N GLN A 213 -7.63 9.64 14.93
CA GLN A 213 -8.78 9.38 14.05
C GLN A 213 -8.43 9.56 12.56
N GLY A 214 -7.15 9.71 12.22
CA GLY A 214 -6.73 9.95 10.83
C GLY A 214 -6.99 11.38 10.33
N LEU A 215 -7.18 12.35 11.23
CA LEU A 215 -7.41 13.76 10.87
C LEU A 215 -6.11 14.51 10.52
N LEU A 216 -5.01 14.17 11.22
CA LEU A 216 -3.71 14.81 11.04
C LEU A 216 -2.70 13.86 10.39
N LEU A 217 -2.68 12.60 10.82
CA LEU A 217 -1.82 11.54 10.31
C LEU A 217 -2.70 10.37 9.92
N ASN A 218 -2.86 10.20 8.62
CA ASN A 218 -3.52 9.06 8.02
C ASN A 218 -2.64 8.55 6.88
N SER A 219 -2.78 7.27 6.55
CA SER A 219 -2.24 6.76 5.30
C SER A 219 -3.31 6.84 4.21
N SER A 220 -2.90 6.88 2.94
CA SER A 220 -3.81 6.87 1.77
C SER A 220 -4.70 5.64 1.65
N TYR A 221 -4.58 4.70 2.58
CA TYR A 221 -5.22 3.42 2.59
C TYR A 221 -6.43 3.64 3.47
N GLY A 222 -7.49 4.15 2.83
CA GLY A 222 -8.65 4.78 3.44
C GLY A 222 -9.05 4.19 4.79
N SER A 223 -9.45 5.09 5.71
CA SER A 223 -9.95 4.73 7.05
C SER A 223 -10.79 3.47 6.96
N ALA A 224 -10.24 2.37 7.47
CA ALA A 224 -10.85 1.06 7.51
C ALA A 224 -12.35 1.16 7.79
N ARG A 225 -13.20 1.11 6.76
CA ARG A 225 -14.65 1.02 6.96
C ARG A 225 -14.88 -0.37 7.53
N SER A 226 -15.15 -0.43 8.82
CA SER A 226 -15.53 -1.69 9.47
C SER A 226 -16.75 -2.26 8.77
N ILE A 227 -16.66 -3.52 8.35
CA ILE A 227 -17.79 -4.25 7.75
C ILE A 227 -18.92 -4.43 8.78
N GLU A 228 -18.59 -4.38 10.07
CA GLU A 228 -19.55 -4.60 11.16
C GLU A 228 -20.47 -3.40 11.48
N GLY A 229 -20.65 -2.47 10.54
CA GLY A 229 -21.72 -1.45 10.61
C GLY A 229 -21.58 -0.39 11.71
N GLY A 230 -20.50 -0.41 12.50
CA GLY A 230 -20.17 0.64 13.45
C GLY A 230 -19.13 1.60 12.87
N GLN A 231 -19.51 2.85 12.58
CA GLN A 231 -18.53 3.94 12.59
C GLN A 231 -18.15 4.22 14.03
N THR A 232 -17.39 3.31 14.65
CA THR A 232 -16.77 3.62 15.92
C THR A 232 -15.56 4.47 15.58
N PHE A 233 -15.66 5.77 15.85
CA PHE A 233 -14.53 6.70 15.87
C PHE A 233 -13.57 6.34 17.03
N THR A 234 -13.11 5.10 17.06
CA THR A 234 -12.20 4.60 18.07
C THR A 234 -10.83 5.16 17.74
N ARG A 235 -10.23 5.81 18.74
CA ARG A 235 -8.85 6.29 18.67
C ARG A 235 -7.95 5.12 18.24
N GLN A 236 -7.45 5.18 17.01
CA GLN A 236 -6.47 4.25 16.50
C GLN A 236 -5.15 4.49 17.23
N PRO A 237 -4.43 3.40 17.60
CA PRO A 237 -3.10 3.53 18.17
C PRO A 237 -2.16 4.19 17.15
N PHE A 238 -1.00 4.66 17.62
CA PHE A 238 0.00 5.23 16.72
C PHE A 238 0.61 4.06 15.94
N ARG A 239 0.42 4.06 14.62
CA ARG A 239 0.90 3.00 13.72
C ARG A 239 1.91 3.56 12.74
N TRP A 240 2.81 2.68 12.32
CA TRP A 240 3.75 2.96 11.25
C TRP A 240 3.90 1.73 10.37
N ARG A 241 4.26 1.95 9.12
CA ARG A 241 4.61 0.88 8.18
C ARG A 241 5.43 1.43 7.03
N ALA A 242 6.20 0.57 6.40
CA ALA A 242 6.96 0.92 5.21
C ALA A 242 6.04 1.30 4.05
N ASN A 243 6.46 2.29 3.26
CA ASN A 243 5.83 2.55 1.97
C ASN A 243 6.18 1.41 1.00
N ARG A 244 5.15 0.85 0.38
CA ARG A 244 5.28 -0.29 -0.54
C ARG A 244 4.59 0.00 -1.88
N SER A 245 4.12 1.24 -2.05
CA SER A 245 3.33 1.67 -3.20
C SER A 245 4.05 2.77 -3.96
N SER A 246 3.65 2.90 -5.23
CA SER A 246 4.05 4.00 -6.09
C SER A 246 3.24 5.29 -5.92
N ASP A 247 2.32 5.36 -4.96
CA ASP A 247 1.64 6.62 -4.60
C ASP A 247 2.67 7.66 -4.10
N GLU A 248 2.97 8.64 -4.95
CA GLU A 248 4.01 9.64 -4.70
C GLU A 248 3.61 10.69 -3.65
N ASN A 249 2.32 10.80 -3.34
CA ASN A 249 1.78 11.94 -2.62
C ASN A 249 1.54 11.67 -1.13
N ALA A 250 1.50 10.40 -0.74
CA ALA A 250 0.94 10.00 0.54
C ALA A 250 1.93 9.21 1.42
N PHE A 251 3.22 9.55 1.40
CA PHE A 251 4.21 8.94 2.30
C PHE A 251 5.15 9.97 2.92
N LEU A 252 5.80 9.58 4.01
CA LEU A 252 6.84 10.33 4.71
C LEU A 252 8.21 9.74 4.39
N ARG A 253 9.25 10.57 4.28
CA ARG A 253 10.63 10.15 4.01
C ARG A 253 11.55 10.55 5.16
N GLY A 254 12.07 9.58 5.90
CA GLY A 254 12.96 9.84 7.03
C GLY A 254 13.11 8.66 7.97
N LEU A 255 12.99 8.91 9.28
CA LEU A 255 13.20 7.91 10.33
C LEU A 255 11.96 7.81 11.23
N MET A 256 11.54 6.58 11.49
CA MET A 256 10.58 6.21 12.50
C MET A 256 11.24 5.29 13.54
N TRP A 257 11.05 5.61 14.81
CA TRP A 257 11.62 4.92 15.95
C TRP A 257 10.51 4.57 16.95
N HIS A 258 10.49 3.33 17.41
CA HIS A 258 9.59 2.86 18.44
C HIS A 258 10.33 2.08 19.52
N PHE A 259 9.96 2.32 20.77
CA PHE A 259 10.57 1.69 21.93
C PHE A 259 9.56 1.45 23.05
N ARG A 260 9.60 0.26 23.66
CA ARG A 260 8.75 -0.10 24.81
C ARG A 260 9.60 -0.35 26.06
N PRO A 261 9.96 0.71 26.82
CA PRO A 261 10.78 0.55 28.02
C PRO A 261 10.10 -0.31 29.10
N LEU A 262 8.77 -0.24 29.19
CA LEU A 262 7.95 -1.02 30.12
C LEU A 262 6.78 -1.67 29.36
N GLN A 263 6.16 -2.71 29.91
CA GLN A 263 5.08 -3.45 29.23
C GLN A 263 3.87 -2.58 28.86
N LYS A 264 3.66 -1.47 29.57
CA LYS A 264 2.54 -0.55 29.34
C LYS A 264 2.96 0.73 28.60
N ILE A 265 4.25 1.07 28.59
CA ILE A 265 4.72 2.32 28.00
C ILE A 265 5.24 2.08 26.59
N ASN A 266 4.67 2.82 25.64
CA ASN A 266 5.04 2.83 24.24
C ASN A 266 5.50 4.24 23.87
N LEU A 267 6.73 4.36 23.37
CA LEU A 267 7.31 5.60 22.89
C LEU A 267 7.51 5.49 21.38
N SER A 268 7.01 6.46 20.63
CA SER A 268 7.15 6.54 19.18
C SER A 268 7.64 7.92 18.79
N LEU A 269 8.69 7.99 17.98
CA LEU A 269 9.25 9.22 17.42
C LEU A 269 9.39 9.07 15.90
N ALA A 270 8.95 10.06 15.15
CA ALA A 270 9.08 10.10 13.71
C ALA A 270 9.61 11.45 13.23
N TYR A 271 10.43 11.39 12.19
CA TYR A 271 10.95 12.53 11.47
C TYR A 271 10.79 12.29 9.97
N SER A 272 10.26 13.29 9.26
CA SER A 272 10.15 13.30 7.80
C SER A 272 10.73 14.58 7.24
N HIS A 273 11.39 14.46 6.10
CA HIS A 273 11.80 15.58 5.27
C HIS A 273 11.72 15.13 3.81
N HIS A 274 10.66 15.57 3.11
CA HIS A 274 10.41 15.21 1.72
C HIS A 274 10.05 16.43 0.88
N ALA A 275 10.32 16.35 -0.42
CA ALA A 275 9.86 17.34 -1.36
C ALA A 275 8.49 16.91 -1.92
N LEU A 276 7.65 17.90 -2.20
CA LEU A 276 6.31 17.76 -2.74
C LEU A 276 6.16 18.61 -3.99
N ASP A 277 5.36 18.11 -4.91
CA ASP A 277 5.08 18.81 -6.15
C ASP A 277 4.03 19.90 -5.92
N ALA A 278 4.31 21.08 -6.46
CA ALA A 278 3.45 22.23 -6.26
C ALA A 278 3.55 23.23 -7.40
N THR A 279 2.46 23.95 -7.61
CA THR A 279 2.45 25.19 -8.39
C THR A 279 2.62 26.36 -7.43
N LEU A 280 3.69 27.13 -7.62
CA LEU A 280 3.95 28.34 -6.86
C LEU A 280 3.30 29.57 -7.53
N ALA A 281 3.02 30.60 -6.75
CA ALA A 281 2.64 31.90 -7.28
C ALA A 281 3.86 32.61 -7.90
N GLU A 282 3.62 33.76 -8.55
CA GLU A 282 4.67 34.56 -9.18
C GLU A 282 5.74 35.03 -8.19
N ASP A 283 5.37 35.17 -6.91
CA ASP A 283 6.29 35.50 -5.82
C ASP A 283 7.25 34.35 -5.45
N SER A 284 7.05 33.14 -5.99
CA SER A 284 7.82 31.93 -5.70
C SER A 284 7.86 31.50 -4.22
N VAL A 285 6.99 32.07 -3.39
CA VAL A 285 6.89 31.78 -1.94
C VAL A 285 5.53 31.16 -1.63
N THR A 286 4.47 31.69 -2.24
CA THR A 286 3.11 31.26 -1.95
C THR A 286 2.76 30.02 -2.76
N VAL A 287 2.35 28.94 -2.09
CA VAL A 287 1.84 27.72 -2.74
C VAL A 287 0.42 27.98 -3.26
N ARG A 288 0.20 27.85 -4.57
CA ARG A 288 -1.15 27.96 -5.17
C ARG A 288 -1.92 26.65 -5.09
N SER A 289 -1.24 25.55 -5.40
CA SER A 289 -1.81 24.20 -5.34
C SER A 289 -0.73 23.14 -5.25
N PHE A 290 -1.05 22.03 -4.60
CA PHE A 290 -0.28 20.80 -4.68
C PHE A 290 -0.64 20.04 -5.96
N TYR A 291 0.35 19.40 -6.56
CA TYR A 291 0.19 18.69 -7.83
C TYR A 291 0.22 17.18 -7.57
N LEU A 292 -0.97 16.60 -7.39
CA LEU A 292 -1.12 15.23 -6.87
C LEU A 292 -1.16 14.15 -7.96
N SER A 293 -0.93 14.48 -9.23
CA SER A 293 -1.09 13.48 -10.30
C SER A 293 0.13 12.58 -10.51
N GLY A 294 1.28 12.90 -9.91
CA GLY A 294 2.55 12.20 -10.12
C GLY A 294 3.21 12.40 -11.50
N TYR A 295 2.41 12.71 -12.54
CA TYR A 295 2.95 12.83 -13.89
C TYR A 295 3.89 14.01 -14.14
N HIS A 296 5.05 13.72 -14.73
CA HIS A 296 6.11 14.63 -15.19
C HIS A 296 6.40 14.51 -16.69
N ARG A 297 5.36 14.59 -17.53
CA ARG A 297 5.45 14.30 -18.98
C ARG A 297 5.82 15.53 -19.80
N THR A 298 5.27 16.68 -19.44
CA THR A 298 5.46 17.96 -20.17
C THR A 298 6.34 18.95 -19.41
N GLY A 299 6.85 19.98 -20.10
CA GLY A 299 7.62 21.06 -19.47
C GLY A 299 6.88 21.72 -18.28
N SER A 300 5.57 21.94 -18.41
CA SER A 300 4.76 22.50 -17.33
C SER A 300 4.61 21.59 -16.12
N GLU A 301 4.59 20.27 -16.33
CA GLU A 301 4.48 19.27 -15.27
C GLU A 301 5.83 19.13 -14.55
N VAL A 302 6.93 18.99 -15.29
CA VAL A 302 8.30 18.95 -14.73
C VAL A 302 8.61 20.21 -13.91
N ARG A 303 8.09 21.38 -14.30
CA ARG A 303 8.26 22.60 -13.52
C ARG A 303 7.54 22.58 -12.16
N LYS A 304 6.59 21.70 -11.91
CA LYS A 304 5.92 21.57 -10.61
C LYS A 304 6.63 20.62 -9.66
N ARG A 305 7.57 19.83 -10.18
CA ARG A 305 8.30 18.82 -9.41
C ARG A 305 9.12 19.42 -8.26
N ASP A 306 9.03 18.80 -7.09
CA ASP A 306 9.88 19.04 -5.91
C ASP A 306 9.95 20.54 -5.52
N ARG A 307 8.81 21.25 -5.56
CA ARG A 307 8.77 22.71 -5.35
C ARG A 307 8.58 23.14 -3.91
N VAL A 308 8.02 22.28 -3.08
CA VAL A 308 7.81 22.53 -1.66
C VAL A 308 8.54 21.46 -0.87
N THR A 309 9.17 21.83 0.24
CA THR A 309 9.74 20.84 1.16
C THR A 309 8.91 20.83 2.43
N GLU A 310 8.37 19.67 2.79
CA GLU A 310 7.70 19.46 4.06
C GLU A 310 8.67 18.80 5.05
N THR A 311 8.69 19.32 6.27
CA THR A 311 9.40 18.73 7.40
C THR A 311 8.41 18.45 8.53
N LEU A 312 8.41 17.20 9.02
CA LEU A 312 7.51 16.75 10.07
C LEU A 312 8.29 16.13 11.21
N LEU A 313 7.91 16.48 12.43
CA LEU A 313 8.34 15.84 13.67
C LEU A 313 7.11 15.36 14.43
N ALA A 314 7.03 14.07 14.72
CA ALA A 314 5.94 13.47 15.47
C ALA A 314 6.46 12.69 16.67
N ALA A 315 5.75 12.80 17.80
CA ALA A 315 6.02 12.06 19.02
C ALA A 315 4.72 11.52 19.61
N SER A 316 4.74 10.27 20.09
CA SER A 316 3.60 9.65 20.78
C SER A 316 4.06 8.87 22.00
N ILE A 317 3.31 9.02 23.09
CA ILE A 317 3.48 8.28 24.34
C ILE A 317 2.13 7.63 24.65
N GLN A 318 2.12 6.31 24.80
CA GLN A 318 0.92 5.54 25.15
C GLN A 318 1.19 4.67 26.37
N GLY A 319 0.23 4.64 27.30
CA GLY A 319 0.29 3.98 28.61
C GLY A 319 -0.89 3.05 28.86
#